data_AF-A0A962V3B5-F1
#
_entry.id   AF-A0A962V3B5-F1
#
_cell.length_a   1.000
_cell.length_b   1.000
_cell.length_c   1.000
_cell.angle_alpha   90.00
_cell.angle_beta   90.00
_cell.angle_gamma   90.00
#
_symmetry.space_group_name_H-M   'P 1'
#
loop_
_entity.id
_entity.type
_entity.pdbx_description
1 polymer ?
#
loop_
_entity_poly.entity_id
_entity_poly.type
_entity_poly.pdbx_seq_one_letter_code
_entity_poly.pdbx_strand_id
1 'polypeptide(L)'
;DAPELEADDAPAGSYVLVMTHSHPLDQAICERFLRRGGYRYLGLIGSASKKRKFEQRLRRAGISAEQWATLTCPIGIAGIDGKQPAEIAIAVAAQLLQLRHTAAVSVTSPAATTA
;
A
#
# COMPACT_ATOMS: atom_id res chain seq x y z
N ASP A 1 -12.05 -0.54 -19.71
CA ASP A 1 -11.74 0.07 -18.40
C ASP A 1 -10.25 0.31 -18.28
N ALA A 2 -9.85 1.43 -17.69
CA ALA A 2 -8.46 1.83 -17.46
C ALA A 2 -8.26 2.02 -15.95
N PRO A 3 -8.12 0.92 -15.18
CA PRO A 3 -8.12 0.95 -13.71
C PRO A 3 -6.97 1.77 -13.13
N GLU A 4 -5.90 1.99 -13.88
CA GLU A 4 -4.84 2.93 -13.52
C GLU A 4 -5.29 4.39 -13.41
N LEU A 5 -6.42 4.77 -14.03
CA LEU A 5 -7.01 6.11 -13.92
C LEU A 5 -7.87 6.26 -12.66
N GLU A 6 -8.39 5.16 -12.08
CA GLU A 6 -9.15 5.25 -10.82
C GLU A 6 -8.30 5.78 -9.65
N ALA A 7 -6.97 5.69 -9.78
CA ALA A 7 -6.04 6.29 -8.84
C ALA A 7 -6.23 7.79 -8.67
N ASP A 8 -6.67 8.49 -9.71
CA ASP A 8 -6.82 9.95 -9.73
C ASP A 8 -8.05 10.38 -8.91
N ASP A 9 -9.12 9.58 -8.97
CA ASP A 9 -10.40 9.82 -8.30
C ASP A 9 -10.49 9.23 -6.89
N ALA A 10 -9.56 8.33 -6.52
CA ALA A 10 -9.57 7.68 -5.20
C ALA A 10 -9.52 8.71 -4.05
N PRO A 11 -10.42 8.69 -3.06
CA PRO A 11 -10.42 9.67 -1.97
C PRO A 11 -9.10 9.74 -1.20
N ALA A 12 -8.76 10.92 -0.67
CA ALA A 12 -7.62 11.06 0.23
C ALA A 12 -7.79 10.17 1.47
N GLY A 13 -6.70 9.60 1.96
CA GLY A 13 -6.71 8.66 3.09
C GLY A 13 -7.22 7.27 2.74
N SER A 14 -7.38 6.92 1.45
CA SER A 14 -7.79 5.59 1.02
C SER A 14 -6.78 4.50 1.37
N TYR A 15 -7.28 3.30 1.62
CA TYR A 15 -6.50 2.06 1.66
C TYR A 15 -6.55 1.43 0.27
N VAL A 16 -5.41 1.30 -0.39
CA VAL A 16 -5.31 0.84 -1.78
C VAL A 16 -4.68 -0.54 -1.81
N LEU A 17 -5.38 -1.50 -2.42
CA LEU A 17 -4.90 -2.86 -2.64
C LEU A 17 -4.79 -3.12 -4.15
N VAL A 18 -3.57 -3.33 -4.63
CA VAL A 18 -3.28 -3.64 -6.03
C VAL A 18 -3.18 -5.15 -6.18
N MET A 19 -4.19 -5.75 -6.81
CA MET A 19 -4.39 -7.21 -6.84
C MET A 19 -4.68 -7.74 -8.26
N THR A 20 -3.98 -7.24 -9.29
CA THR A 20 -4.24 -7.69 -10.66
C THR A 20 -3.42 -8.94 -11.01
N HIS A 21 -3.77 -9.57 -12.14
CA HIS A 21 -3.01 -10.68 -12.72
C HIS A 21 -1.89 -10.20 -13.68
N SER A 22 -1.77 -8.88 -13.91
CA SER A 22 -0.90 -8.29 -14.93
C SER A 22 0.22 -7.46 -14.29
N HIS A 23 1.47 -7.91 -14.44
CA HIS A 23 2.62 -7.19 -13.90
C HIS A 23 2.77 -5.76 -14.47
N PRO A 24 2.61 -5.51 -15.78
CA PRO A 24 2.65 -4.14 -16.30
C PRO A 24 1.58 -3.25 -15.69
N LEU A 25 0.37 -3.79 -15.50
CA LEU A 25 -0.76 -3.03 -14.96
C LEU A 25 -0.54 -2.69 -13.47
N ASP A 26 -0.12 -3.67 -12.66
CA ASP A 26 0.23 -3.42 -11.26
C ASP A 26 1.30 -2.33 -11.12
N GLN A 27 2.31 -2.35 -12.00
CA GLN A 27 3.38 -1.35 -11.97
C GLN A 27 2.83 0.05 -12.29
N ALA A 28 1.97 0.17 -13.31
CA ALA A 28 1.35 1.43 -13.70
C ALA A 28 0.45 2.01 -12.60
N ILE A 29 -0.38 1.16 -11.96
CA ILE A 29 -1.23 1.56 -10.84
C ILE A 29 -0.38 2.02 -9.65
N CYS A 30 0.65 1.24 -9.28
CA CYS A 30 1.54 1.61 -8.17
C CYS A 30 2.25 2.93 -8.46
N GLU A 31 2.76 3.12 -9.68
CA GLU A 31 3.42 4.36 -10.08
C GLU A 31 2.50 5.57 -9.96
N ARG A 32 1.26 5.48 -10.47
CA ARG A 32 0.24 6.51 -10.37
C ARG A 32 0.00 6.92 -8.92
N PHE A 33 -0.27 5.96 -8.04
CA PHE A 33 -0.46 6.24 -6.62
C PHE A 33 0.80 6.84 -5.98
N LEU A 34 1.99 6.29 -6.24
CA LEU A 34 3.26 6.79 -5.68
C LEU A 34 3.55 8.24 -6.07
N ARG A 35 3.23 8.64 -7.31
CA ARG A 35 3.37 10.03 -7.78
C ARG A 35 2.32 10.95 -7.15
N ARG A 36 1.07 10.50 -7.09
CA ARG A 36 -0.06 11.27 -6.55
C ARG A 36 0.06 11.50 -5.04
N GLY A 37 0.46 10.48 -4.29
CA GLY A 37 0.43 10.49 -2.83
C GLY A 37 -1.00 10.53 -2.26
N GLY A 38 -1.13 10.97 -1.01
CA GLY A 38 -2.43 11.22 -0.36
C GLY A 38 -3.23 9.98 0.07
N TYR A 39 -2.77 8.76 -0.23
CA TYR A 39 -3.34 7.52 0.29
C TYR A 39 -2.85 7.23 1.71
N ARG A 40 -3.64 6.45 2.46
CA ARG A 40 -3.28 6.00 3.80
C ARG A 40 -2.46 4.71 3.79
N TYR A 41 -2.67 3.87 2.79
CA TYR A 41 -1.95 2.64 2.60
C TYR A 41 -1.93 2.25 1.12
N LEU A 42 -0.78 1.79 0.62
CA LEU A 42 -0.62 1.22 -0.70
C LEU A 42 0.02 -0.16 -0.59
N GLY A 43 -0.78 -1.19 -0.86
CA GLY A 43 -0.36 -2.57 -0.84
C GLY A 43 -0.39 -3.20 -2.22
N LEU A 44 0.67 -3.94 -2.58
CA LEU A 44 0.75 -4.72 -3.82
C LEU A 44 0.84 -6.22 -3.54
N ILE A 45 -0.07 -6.99 -4.14
CA ILE A 45 0.04 -8.46 -4.15
C ILE A 45 1.24 -8.92 -4.97
N GLY A 46 1.95 -9.91 -4.44
CA GLY A 46 3.07 -10.57 -5.13
C GLY A 46 4.25 -10.84 -4.21
N SER A 47 5.36 -11.30 -4.78
CA SER A 47 6.54 -11.72 -4.02
C SER A 47 7.56 -10.60 -3.82
N ALA A 48 8.48 -10.79 -2.86
CA ALA A 48 9.64 -9.93 -2.68
C ALA A 48 10.49 -9.79 -3.97
N SER A 49 10.57 -10.85 -4.78
CA SER A 49 11.24 -10.81 -6.08
C SER A 49 10.53 -9.89 -7.08
N LYS A 50 9.20 -9.86 -7.09
CA LYS A 50 8.40 -8.91 -7.90
C LYS A 50 8.65 -7.47 -7.44
N LYS A 51 8.61 -7.24 -6.12
CA LYS A 51 8.92 -5.95 -5.50
C LYS A 51 10.25 -5.38 -6.00
N ARG A 52 11.34 -6.15 -5.92
CA ARG A 52 12.67 -5.71 -6.36
C ARG A 52 12.73 -5.31 -7.84
N LYS A 53 12.05 -6.05 -8.71
CA LYS A 53 12.01 -5.73 -10.15
C LYS A 53 11.26 -4.43 -10.41
N PHE A 54 10.16 -4.20 -9.69
CA PHE A 54 9.38 -2.96 -9.81
C PHE A 54 10.16 -1.77 -9.28
N GLU A 55 10.82 -1.93 -8.12
CA GLU A 55 11.67 -0.89 -7.54
C GLU A 55 12.71 -0.37 -8.54
N GLN A 56 13.44 -1.27 -9.19
CA GLN A 56 14.46 -0.90 -10.17
C GLN A 56 13.88 -0.10 -11.33
N ARG A 57 12.71 -0.50 -11.84
CA ARG A 57 12.04 0.18 -12.97
C ARG A 57 11.48 1.54 -12.56
N LEU A 58 10.84 1.62 -11.40
CA LEU A 58 10.22 2.84 -10.90
C LEU A 58 11.25 3.88 -10.45
N ARG A 59 12.38 3.44 -9.86
CA ARG A 59 13.52 4.33 -9.60
C ARG A 59 14.06 4.94 -10.89
N ARG A 60 14.19 4.15 -11.97
CA ARG A 60 14.58 4.67 -13.30
C ARG A 60 13.55 5.64 -13.88
N ALA A 61 12.29 5.48 -13.52
CA ALA A 61 11.21 6.41 -13.88
C ALA A 61 11.15 7.66 -12.98
N GLY A 62 12.05 7.80 -12.00
CA GLY A 62 12.12 8.99 -11.14
C GLY A 62 11.27 8.91 -9.86
N ILE A 63 10.76 7.73 -9.48
CA ILE A 63 10.19 7.53 -8.15
C ILE A 63 11.32 7.53 -7.12
N SER A 64 11.20 8.40 -6.12
CA SER A 64 12.16 8.53 -5.02
C SER A 64 12.16 7.30 -4.10
N ALA A 65 13.23 7.14 -3.31
CA ALA A 65 13.31 6.04 -2.34
C ALA A 65 12.26 6.20 -1.23
N GLU A 66 11.95 7.45 -0.87
CA GLU A 66 10.95 7.84 0.12
C GLU A 66 9.55 7.48 -0.35
N GLN A 67 9.20 7.81 -1.60
CA GLN A 67 7.94 7.36 -2.20
C GLN A 67 7.89 5.84 -2.25
N TRP A 68 8.95 5.18 -2.71
CA TRP A 68 8.94 3.71 -2.79
C TRP A 68 8.74 3.04 -1.42
N ALA A 69 9.29 3.62 -0.36
CA ALA A 69 9.18 3.09 1.00
C ALA A 69 7.74 3.05 1.54
N THR A 70 6.81 3.85 0.98
CA THR A 70 5.40 3.83 1.39
C THR A 70 4.61 2.67 0.78
N LEU A 71 5.17 1.94 -0.19
CA LEU A 71 4.55 0.76 -0.80
C LEU A 71 4.92 -0.52 -0.04
N THR A 72 3.88 -1.28 0.32
CA THR A 72 4.02 -2.59 0.95
C THR A 72 3.87 -3.72 -0.07
N CYS A 73 4.84 -4.63 -0.12
CA CYS A 73 4.80 -5.83 -0.96
C CYS A 73 5.78 -6.88 -0.38
N PRO A 74 5.39 -8.15 -0.18
CA PRO A 74 4.01 -8.66 -0.24
C PRO A 74 3.08 -7.91 0.72
N ILE A 75 1.80 -7.83 0.36
CA ILE A 75 0.72 -7.47 1.30
C ILE A 75 0.42 -8.66 2.23
N GLY A 76 -0.09 -8.36 3.41
CA GLY A 76 -0.35 -9.31 4.49
C GLY A 76 0.58 -9.14 5.69
N ILE A 77 0.16 -9.69 6.83
CA ILE A 77 1.01 -9.80 8.03
C ILE A 77 2.00 -10.96 7.89
N ALA A 78 3.14 -10.84 8.56
CA ALA A 78 4.09 -11.96 8.67
C ALA A 78 3.50 -13.11 9.51
N GLY A 79 3.98 -14.33 9.27
CA GLY A 79 3.57 -15.54 9.99
C GLY A 79 2.40 -16.29 9.36
N ILE A 80 1.82 -15.77 8.27
CA ILE A 80 0.84 -16.47 7.42
C ILE A 80 1.39 -16.50 5.99
N ASP A 81 2.19 -17.52 5.67
CA ASP A 81 2.94 -17.61 4.40
C ASP A 81 2.25 -18.52 3.36
N GLY A 82 1.03 -18.97 3.65
CA GLY A 82 0.26 -19.80 2.75
C GLY A 82 -0.08 -19.11 1.44
N LYS A 83 -0.09 -19.91 0.36
CA LYS A 83 -0.38 -19.43 -0.99
C LYS A 83 -1.86 -19.55 -1.36
N GLN A 84 -2.69 -20.11 -0.47
CA GLN A 84 -4.11 -20.25 -0.74
C GLN A 84 -4.79 -18.87 -0.67
N PRO A 85 -5.77 -18.59 -1.56
CA PRO A 85 -6.48 -17.30 -1.55
C PRO A 85 -7.07 -16.94 -0.19
N ALA A 86 -7.59 -17.92 0.55
CA ALA A 86 -8.16 -17.70 1.89
C ALA A 86 -7.11 -17.25 2.91
N GLU A 87 -5.92 -17.85 2.89
CA GLU A 87 -4.81 -17.49 3.79
C GLU A 87 -4.30 -16.07 3.50
N ILE A 88 -4.15 -15.74 2.20
CA ILE A 88 -3.77 -14.40 1.76
C ILE A 88 -4.82 -13.38 2.20
N ALA A 89 -6.11 -13.68 2.02
CA ALA A 89 -7.20 -12.79 2.43
C ALA A 89 -7.19 -12.52 3.93
N ILE A 90 -6.97 -13.55 4.76
CA ILE A 90 -6.87 -13.42 6.22
C ILE A 90 -5.65 -12.55 6.59
N ALA A 91 -4.49 -12.81 5.99
CA ALA A 91 -3.27 -12.04 6.26
C ALA A 91 -3.44 -10.55 5.91
N VAL A 92 -4.07 -10.25 4.77
CA VAL A 92 -4.34 -8.87 4.33
C VAL A 92 -5.39 -8.20 5.21
N ALA A 93 -6.49 -8.87 5.55
CA ALA A 93 -7.52 -8.33 6.43
C ALA A 93 -6.95 -7.99 7.82
N ALA A 94 -6.12 -8.86 8.38
CA ALA A 94 -5.42 -8.62 9.64
C ALA A 94 -4.49 -7.39 9.56
N GLN A 95 -3.75 -7.24 8.46
CA GLN A 95 -2.87 -6.08 8.24
C GLN A 95 -3.68 -4.78 8.17
N LEU A 96 -4.80 -4.77 7.45
CA LEU A 96 -5.68 -3.60 7.37
C LEU A 96 -6.25 -3.23 8.74
N LEU A 97 -6.63 -4.22 9.54
CA LEU A 97 -7.11 -3.99 10.90
C LEU A 97 -6.02 -3.36 11.78
N GLN A 98 -4.78 -3.87 11.74
CA GLN A 98 -3.64 -3.28 12.45
C GLN A 98 -3.42 -1.81 12.04
N LEU A 99 -3.41 -1.53 10.73
CA LEU A 99 -3.22 -0.16 10.22
C LEU A 99 -4.35 0.79 10.63
N ARG A 100 -5.60 0.30 10.71
CA ARG A 100 -6.74 1.06 11.20
C ARG A 100 -6.64 1.37 12.69
N HIS A 101 -6.13 0.45 13.51
CA HIS A 101 -5.93 0.71 14.93
C HIS A 101 -4.79 1.71 15.16
N THR A 102 -3.65 1.55 14.49
CA THR A 102 -2.52 2.50 14.60
C THR A 102 -2.92 3.91 14.13
N ALA A 103 -3.85 4.01 13.16
CA ALA A 103 -4.43 5.28 12.72
C ALA A 103 -5.15 6.08 13.80
N ALA A 104 -5.88 5.37 14.66
CA ALA A 104 -6.78 5.97 15.63
C ALA A 104 -6.04 6.50 16.87
N VAL A 105 -4.78 6.11 17.09
CA VAL A 105 -4.01 6.46 18.31
C VAL A 105 -3.39 7.87 18.24
N SER A 106 -3.54 8.62 17.14
CA SER A 106 -2.87 9.91 16.96
C SER A 106 -3.66 11.15 17.41
N VAL A 107 -4.77 11.02 18.15
CA VAL A 107 -5.53 12.18 18.66
C VAL A 107 -5.92 12.00 20.12
N THR A 108 -4.98 12.19 21.04
CA THR A 108 -5.27 12.87 22.32
C THR A 108 -3.97 13.45 22.88
N SER A 109 -3.74 14.75 22.67
CA SER A 109 -2.87 15.52 23.57
C SER A 109 -3.77 16.09 24.68
N PRO A 110 -3.54 15.78 25.96
CA PRO A 110 -4.22 16.51 27.02
C PRO A 110 -3.60 17.90 27.10
N ALA A 111 -4.42 18.92 26.79
CA ALA A 111 -4.13 20.29 27.16
C ALA A 111 -4.04 20.34 28.69
N ALA A 112 -2.81 20.42 29.21
CA ALA A 112 -2.57 20.76 30.60
C ALA A 112 -2.75 22.28 30.77
N THR A 113 -3.91 22.63 31.30
CA THR A 113 -4.18 23.87 32.02
C THR A 113 -3.03 24.16 33.00
N THR A 114 -2.45 25.35 32.92
CA THR A 114 -1.69 25.94 34.03
C THR A 114 -2.32 27.28 34.39
N ALA A 115 -2.50 27.43 35.69
CA ALA A 115 -3.13 28.52 36.43
C ALA A 115 -2.51 29.91 36.20
#